data_AF-A0A1W9QMI4-F1
#
_entry.id   AF-A0A1W9QMI4-F1
#
_cell.length_a   1.000
_cell.length_b   1.000
_cell.length_c   1.000
_cell.angle_alpha   90.00
_cell.angle_beta   90.00
_cell.angle_gamma   90.00
#
_symmetry.space_group_name_H-M   'P 1'
#
loop_
_entity.id
_entity.type
_entity.pdbx_description
1 polymer ?
#
loop_
_entity_poly.entity_id
_entity_poly.type
_entity_poly.pdbx_seq_one_letter_code
_entity_poly.pdbx_strand_id
1 'polypeptide(L)'
;MEYQYKDLEKFQNLAFKYALYKLEEEEAAKEVASQTLSLFILKSDKIENIKSKQWIISTCKTFCKEFFRKNTKRKKNEFKIRNDILEKIRYKDNNETNEALIHAYNESY
;
A
#
# COMPACT_ATOMS: atom_id res chain seq x y z
N MET A 1 -17.20 3.03 24.54
CA MET A 1 -17.45 4.49 24.55
C MET A 1 -17.91 4.84 23.14
N GLU A 2 -19.10 5.41 22.94
CA GLU A 2 -19.69 5.52 21.59
C GLU A 2 -19.22 6.81 20.90
N TYR A 3 -18.45 6.69 19.82
CA TYR A 3 -18.04 7.84 19.00
C TYR A 3 -19.17 8.25 18.07
N GLN A 4 -19.46 9.55 17.98
CA GLN A 4 -20.44 10.05 17.02
C GLN A 4 -19.89 9.97 15.59
N TYR A 5 -20.78 9.82 14.62
CA TYR A 5 -20.43 9.78 13.19
C TYR A 5 -19.52 10.96 12.77
N LYS A 6 -19.79 12.17 13.28
CA LYS A 6 -18.99 13.37 13.02
C LYS A 6 -17.55 13.29 13.54
N ASP A 7 -17.28 12.50 14.57
CA ASP A 7 -15.93 12.31 15.10
C ASP A 7 -15.14 11.31 14.25
N LEU A 8 -15.82 10.26 13.77
CA LEU A 8 -15.25 9.29 12.84
C LEU A 8 -14.85 9.94 11.52
N GLU A 9 -15.70 10.82 10.97
CA GLU A 9 -15.38 11.59 9.75
C GLU A 9 -14.15 12.48 9.93
N LYS A 10 -14.04 13.16 11.08
CA LYS A 10 -12.85 13.96 11.42
C LYS A 10 -11.59 13.10 11.52
N PHE A 11 -11.67 11.92 12.13
CA PHE A 11 -10.53 11.01 12.24
C PHE A 11 -10.13 10.42 10.88
N GLN A 12 -11.11 10.09 10.04
CA GLN A 12 -10.85 9.63 8.68
C GLN A 12 -10.15 10.71 7.86
N ASN A 13 -10.63 11.96 7.92
CA ASN A 13 -10.02 13.07 7.22
C ASN A 13 -8.61 13.38 7.75
N LEU A 14 -8.39 13.27 9.07
CA LEU A 14 -7.06 13.41 9.67
C LEU A 14 -6.09 12.35 9.15
N ALA A 15 -6.52 11.07 9.13
CA ALA A 15 -5.72 9.98 8.61
C ALA A 15 -5.43 10.16 7.11
N PHE A 16 -6.43 10.56 6.33
CA PHE A 16 -6.30 10.83 4.89
C PHE A 16 -5.29 11.94 4.60
N LYS A 17 -5.42 13.11 5.24
CA LYS A 17 -4.48 14.22 5.04
C LYS A 17 -3.05 13.84 5.41
N TYR A 18 -2.87 13.10 6.50
CA TYR A 18 -1.56 12.62 6.91
C TYR A 18 -0.99 11.61 5.89
N ALA A 19 -1.80 10.64 5.45
CA ALA A 19 -1.39 9.65 4.48
C ALA A 19 -1.07 10.28 3.12
N LEU A 20 -1.89 11.22 2.65
CA LEU A 20 -1.67 11.94 1.39
C LEU A 20 -0.35 12.72 1.42
N TYR A 21 -0.05 13.42 2.52
CA TYR A 21 1.23 14.09 2.70
C TYR A 21 2.42 13.12 2.72
N LYS A 22 2.22 11.87 3.17
CA LYS A 22 3.30 10.89 3.26
C LYS A 22 3.50 10.06 2.00
N LEU A 23 2.42 9.72 1.30
CA LEU A 23 2.42 8.79 0.19
C LEU A 23 2.43 9.49 -1.17
N GLU A 24 1.95 10.75 -1.23
CA GLU A 24 1.82 11.54 -2.45
C GLU A 24 0.95 10.87 -3.54
N GLU A 25 0.14 9.89 -3.14
CA GLU A 25 -0.72 9.09 -4.01
C GLU A 25 -2.13 9.02 -3.38
N GLU A 26 -3.14 9.54 -4.07
CA GLU A 26 -4.49 9.74 -3.52
C GLU A 26 -5.17 8.41 -3.17
N GLU A 27 -5.13 7.43 -4.06
CA GLU A 27 -5.76 6.13 -3.84
C GLU A 27 -5.09 5.37 -2.69
N ALA A 28 -3.76 5.39 -2.62
CA ALA A 28 -3.02 4.82 -1.49
C ALA A 28 -3.36 5.53 -0.17
N ALA A 29 -3.52 6.86 -0.20
CA ALA A 29 -3.93 7.63 0.97
C ALA A 29 -5.34 7.28 1.43
N LYS A 30 -6.29 7.09 0.50
CA LYS A 30 -7.66 6.61 0.81
C LYS A 30 -7.63 5.23 1.45
N GLU A 31 -6.85 4.30 0.90
CA GLU A 31 -6.70 2.95 1.44
C GLU A 31 -6.16 2.96 2.87
N VAL A 32 -5.05 3.66 3.10
CA VAL A 32 -4.42 3.77 4.42
C VAL A 32 -5.32 4.47 5.43
N ALA A 33 -6.05 5.51 5.03
CA ALA A 33 -7.01 6.19 5.89
C ALA A 33 -8.16 5.28 6.31
N SER A 34 -8.71 4.51 5.36
CA SER A 34 -9.75 3.51 5.61
C SER A 34 -9.26 2.44 6.59
N GLN A 35 -8.09 1.85 6.34
CA GLN A 35 -7.47 0.86 7.25
C GLN A 35 -7.26 1.41 8.67
N THR A 36 -6.79 2.66 8.77
CA THR A 36 -6.59 3.34 10.06
C THR A 36 -7.92 3.48 10.81
N LEU A 37 -8.98 3.92 10.14
CA LEU A 37 -10.29 4.12 10.76
C LEU A 37 -10.94 2.79 11.15
N SER A 38 -10.88 1.78 10.29
CA SER A 38 -11.40 0.45 10.62
C SER A 38 -10.75 -0.11 11.88
N LEU A 39 -9.43 0.01 12.00
CA LEU A 39 -8.72 -0.46 13.20
C LEU A 39 -9.07 0.38 14.43
N PHE A 40 -9.28 1.69 14.25
CA PHE A 40 -9.74 2.55 15.34
C PHE A 40 -11.10 2.12 15.87
N ILE A 41 -12.09 1.90 14.99
CA ILE A 41 -13.44 1.47 15.38
C ILE A 41 -13.36 0.18 16.20
N LEU A 42 -12.58 -0.80 15.74
CA LEU A 42 -12.39 -2.10 16.42
C LEU A 42 -11.68 -2.01 17.78
N LYS A 43 -10.87 -0.98 18.01
CA LYS A 43 -10.06 -0.81 19.23
C LYS A 43 -10.49 0.36 20.09
N SER A 44 -11.54 1.07 19.69
CA SER A 44 -11.97 2.36 20.25
C SER A 44 -12.28 2.27 21.74
N ASP A 45 -12.82 1.15 22.22
CA ASP A 45 -13.10 0.90 23.64
C ASP A 45 -11.86 0.85 24.53
N LYS A 46 -10.68 0.59 23.95
CA LYS A 46 -9.40 0.52 24.67
C LYS A 46 -8.60 1.82 24.58
N ILE A 47 -9.15 2.84 23.93
CA ILE A 47 -8.46 4.11 23.67
C ILE A 47 -9.12 5.20 24.50
N GLU A 48 -8.35 5.81 25.40
CA GLU A 48 -8.77 7.02 26.09
C GLU A 48 -9.05 8.13 25.07
N ASN A 49 -10.21 8.79 25.18
CA ASN A 49 -10.68 9.77 24.21
C ASN A 49 -9.67 10.92 23.95
N ILE A 50 -8.96 11.36 25.00
CA ILE A 50 -7.91 12.40 24.91
C ILE A 50 -6.76 11.98 23.97
N LYS A 51 -6.51 10.67 23.85
CA LYS A 51 -5.41 10.10 23.05
C LYS A 51 -5.82 9.67 21.64
N SER A 52 -7.11 9.76 21.27
CA SER A 52 -7.62 9.24 20.01
C SER A 52 -6.97 9.86 18.77
N LYS A 53 -6.74 11.19 18.76
CA LYS A 53 -6.03 11.85 17.65
C LYS A 53 -4.59 11.34 17.49
N GLN A 54 -3.87 11.22 18.61
CA GLN A 54 -2.49 10.74 18.60
C GLN A 54 -2.42 9.27 18.17
N TRP A 55 -3.40 8.46 18.59
CA TRP A 55 -3.54 7.08 18.16
C TRP A 55 -3.76 6.99 16.64
N ILE A 56 -4.69 7.77 16.09
CA ILE A 56 -4.96 7.82 14.63
C ILE A 56 -3.69 8.12 13.85
N ILE A 57 -2.94 9.16 14.23
CA ILE A 57 -1.70 9.54 13.55
C ILE A 57 -0.63 8.44 13.66
N SER A 58 -0.48 7.84 14.85
CA SER A 58 0.53 6.80 15.10
C SER A 58 0.25 5.52 14.31
N THR A 59 -1.01 5.12 14.26
CA THR A 59 -1.48 3.98 13.46
C THR A 59 -1.34 4.25 11.98
N CYS A 60 -1.79 5.42 11.50
CA CYS A 60 -1.65 5.84 10.10
C CYS A 60 -0.19 5.83 9.63
N LYS A 61 0.73 6.34 10.48
CA LYS A 61 2.18 6.28 10.22
C LYS A 61 2.70 4.85 10.06
N THR A 62 2.16 3.90 10.83
CA THR A 62 2.53 2.48 10.72
C THR A 62 2.08 1.92 9.37
N PHE A 63 0.83 2.14 8.97
CA PHE A 63 0.33 1.68 7.69
C PHE A 63 1.03 2.33 6.48
N CYS A 64 1.39 3.61 6.56
CA CYS A 64 2.22 4.24 5.52
C CYS A 64 3.57 3.52 5.36
N LYS A 65 4.23 3.15 6.48
CA LYS A 65 5.49 2.39 6.42
C LYS A 65 5.31 1.00 5.82
N GLU A 66 4.21 0.33 6.14
CA GLU A 66 3.88 -0.98 5.56
C GLU A 66 3.62 -0.88 4.05
N PHE A 67 2.93 0.18 3.60
CA PHE A 67 2.74 0.47 2.19
C PHE A 67 4.08 0.62 1.46
N PHE A 68 4.99 1.44 1.99
CA PHE A 68 6.34 1.58 1.42
C PHE A 68 7.12 0.25 1.38
N ARG A 69 7.02 -0.56 2.45
CA ARG A 69 7.65 -1.88 2.51
C ARG A 69 7.10 -2.82 1.44
N LYS A 70 5.78 -2.85 1.26
CA LYS A 70 5.11 -3.65 0.22
C LYS A 70 5.52 -3.19 -1.18
N ASN A 71 5.50 -1.89 -1.45
CA ASN A 71 5.93 -1.34 -2.75
C ASN A 71 7.40 -1.60 -3.05
N THR A 72 8.28 -1.47 -2.05
CA THR A 72 9.70 -1.81 -2.23
C THR A 72 9.89 -3.29 -2.53
N LYS A 73 9.16 -4.18 -1.83
CA LYS A 73 9.20 -5.63 -2.08
C LYS A 73 8.65 -5.97 -3.47
N ARG A 74 7.56 -5.32 -3.90
CA ARG A 74 6.97 -5.47 -5.22
C ARG A 74 7.95 -5.08 -6.33
N LYS A 75 8.56 -3.89 -6.24
CA LYS A 75 9.59 -3.44 -7.21
C LYS A 75 10.78 -4.39 -7.28
N LYS A 76 11.25 -4.91 -6.14
CA LYS A 76 12.34 -5.92 -6.11
C LYS A 76 11.94 -7.21 -6.80
N ASN A 77 10.71 -7.68 -6.59
CA ASN A 77 10.20 -8.88 -7.24
C ASN A 77 10.03 -8.67 -8.75
N GLU A 78 9.48 -7.52 -9.18
CA GLU A 78 9.36 -7.16 -10.60
C GLU A 78 10.73 -7.11 -11.28
N PHE A 79 11.73 -6.51 -10.63
CA PHE A 79 13.10 -6.50 -11.12
C PHE A 79 13.70 -7.92 -11.24
N LYS A 80 13.46 -8.77 -10.24
CA LYS A 80 13.92 -10.17 -10.27
C LYS A 80 13.30 -10.94 -11.43
N ILE A 81 11.97 -10.88 -11.57
CA ILE A 81 11.25 -11.56 -12.65
C ILE A 81 11.74 -11.07 -14.01
N ARG A 82 11.94 -9.76 -14.18
CA ARG A 82 12.48 -9.18 -15.42
C ARG A 82 13.86 -9.75 -15.75
N ASN A 83 14.76 -9.83 -14.77
CA ASN A 83 16.09 -10.38 -14.98
C ASN A 83 16.05 -11.89 -15.26
N ASP A 84 15.21 -12.65 -14.56
CA ASP A 84 15.03 -14.09 -14.80
C ASP A 84 14.55 -14.33 -16.25
N ILE A 85 13.65 -13.48 -16.78
CA ILE A 85 13.20 -13.52 -18.18
C ILE A 85 14.35 -13.15 -19.13
N LEU A 86 15.06 -12.05 -18.89
CA LEU A 86 16.18 -11.60 -19.74
C LEU A 86 17.33 -12.60 -19.78
N GLU A 87 17.61 -13.28 -18.67
CA GLU A 87 18.61 -14.33 -18.58
C GLU A 87 18.19 -15.55 -19.41
N LYS A 88 16.93 -15.98 -19.31
CA LYS A 88 16.35 -17.02 -20.17
C LYS A 88 16.32 -16.67 -21.66
N ILE A 89 16.25 -15.38 -22.01
CA ILE A 89 16.35 -14.93 -23.40
C ILE A 89 17.81 -14.94 -23.88
N ARG A 90 18.76 -14.57 -23.01
CA ARG A 90 20.21 -14.54 -23.33
C ARG A 90 20.80 -15.94 -23.50
N TYR A 91 20.44 -16.87 -22.63
CA TYR A 91 20.72 -18.28 -22.86
C TYR A 91 19.70 -18.76 -23.89
N LYS A 92 20.09 -18.91 -25.16
CA LYS A 92 19.27 -19.48 -26.25
C LYS A 92 18.79 -20.90 -25.91
N ASP A 93 17.87 -21.04 -24.97
CA ASP A 93 17.03 -22.21 -24.84
C ASP A 93 15.96 -22.05 -25.93
N ASN A 94 16.27 -22.63 -27.10
CA ASN A 94 15.35 -22.71 -28.23
C ASN A 94 14.19 -23.63 -27.86
N ASN A 95 13.15 -23.09 -27.22
CA ASN A 95 11.84 -23.71 -27.12
C ASN A 95 10.78 -22.65 -27.43
N GLU A 96 9.75 -23.03 -28.19
CA GLU A 96 8.66 -22.18 -28.71
C GLU A 96 8.01 -21.26 -27.64
N THR A 97 8.10 -21.65 -26.36
CA THR A 97 7.60 -20.88 -25.21
C THR A 97 8.37 -19.57 -24.96
N ASN A 98 9.66 -19.52 -25.30
CA ASN A 98 10.48 -18.30 -25.13
C ASN A 98 10.12 -17.23 -26.16
N GLU A 99 9.76 -17.60 -27.39
CA GLU A 99 9.32 -16.65 -28.41
C GLU A 99 7.99 -15.99 -28.02
N ALA A 100 7.04 -16.76 -27.48
CA ALA A 100 5.77 -16.23 -26.98
C ALA A 100 5.95 -15.23 -25.82
N LEU A 101 6.90 -15.49 -24.91
CA LEU A 101 7.23 -14.59 -23.79
C LEU A 101 7.90 -13.29 -24.25
N ILE A 102 8.78 -13.36 -25.25
CA ILE A 102 9.42 -12.17 -25.85
C ILE A 102 8.37 -11.32 -26.58
N HIS A 103 7.48 -11.96 -27.34
CA HIS A 103 6.45 -11.25 -28.12
C HIS A 103 5.45 -10.51 -27.22
N ALA A 104 4.97 -11.16 -26.16
CA ALA A 104 4.04 -10.55 -25.20
C ALA A 104 4.65 -9.35 -24.45
N TYR A 105 5.95 -9.39 -24.17
CA TYR A 105 6.65 -8.27 -23.52
C TYR A 105 6.79 -7.06 -24.46
N ASN A 106 7.10 -7.29 -25.73
CA ASN A 106 7.29 -6.24 -26.72
C ASN A 106 5.97 -5.58 -27.19
N GLU A 107 4.84 -6.29 -27.17
CA GLU A 107 3.53 -5.70 -27.50
C GLU A 107 2.94 -4.85 -26.36
N SER A 108 3.47 -4.99 -25.14
CA SER A 108 2.98 -4.28 -23.95
C SER A 108 3.66 -2.92 -23.71
N TYR A 109 4.54 -2.48 -24.61
CA TYR A 109 5.32 -1.24 -24.57
C TYR A 109 5.24 -0.50 -25.90
#